data_AF-A0A925NU26-F1
#
_entry.id   AF-A0A925NU26-F1
#
_cell.length_a   1.000
_cell.length_b   1.000
_cell.length_c   1.000
_cell.angle_alpha   90.00
_cell.angle_beta   90.00
_cell.angle_gamma   90.00
#
_symmetry.space_group_name_H-M   'P 1'
#
loop_
_entity.id
_entity.type
_entity.pdbx_description
1 polymer ?
#
loop_
_entity_poly.entity_id
_entity_poly.type
_entity_poly.pdbx_seq_one_letter_code
_entity_poly.pdbx_strand_id
1 'polypeptide(L)'
;DPAAKKWVIATGSEGDKRDNFKGGGNRAFRHGILNLTVDVGAGNPGAVAIDFVASNRGGIDGVTLRAAPGSGHTGIDLTRWWPGPAMVLDVKIEGFAKGITLDHYQYGMTFENIQMSGQREIGVANNQNVVNMRKVNFTGTVPFYKSGSGHGMLVLLDSKLTGTGTESAAAITSGGILNLQRVSVSGYGTVVDDTSKANQDLPAQSGGTTLVAIYNQGTTISSSGAAPAWLNLPIEDIPVTAYPPVTGWTDGGETLESLQAAIDGGAECIYIKPVKAIKLTDTLIVRGKTRLIMGLNAHILGAPGKRAIRIENGEAPVVAFEHLYVDGGIEQASNRTFMLKHGDIGGLSSGDKNAGESGLFASGPGKTHIVDVIGRNYHIGPQHTFWARQLNAEFGAEPLFTNSGTSWILGFKMETSSAGGKDAPLSTPSLLNKSGNMEVFGGLLYTLGNGPAQAPKVPAFTVEQGRIAVSYRTNGKPGTYYSILLREGTLEAGKDLTADKIKTPGVALLTN
;
A
#
# COMPACT_ATOMS: atom_id res chain seq x y z
N ASP A 1 -11.06 -10.51 -31.73
CA ASP A 1 -12.40 -10.52 -31.11
C ASP A 1 -12.31 -9.87 -29.73
N PRO A 2 -13.05 -8.78 -29.45
CA PRO A 2 -13.11 -8.15 -28.12
C PRO A 2 -13.62 -9.09 -27.01
N ALA A 3 -14.42 -10.10 -27.33
CA ALA A 3 -14.93 -11.06 -26.36
C ALA A 3 -13.88 -12.12 -25.95
N ALA A 4 -12.87 -12.35 -26.80
CA ALA A 4 -11.80 -13.32 -26.57
C ALA A 4 -10.54 -12.62 -26.03
N LYS A 5 -10.54 -12.30 -24.74
CA LYS A 5 -9.44 -11.59 -24.07
C LYS A 5 -8.15 -12.42 -24.07
N LYS A 6 -7.01 -11.77 -24.37
CA LYS A 6 -5.67 -12.38 -24.25
C LYS A 6 -4.68 -11.36 -23.72
N TRP A 7 -3.90 -11.74 -22.72
CA TRP A 7 -2.86 -10.89 -22.13
C TRP A 7 -1.55 -10.94 -22.91
N VAL A 8 -0.78 -9.86 -22.87
CA VAL A 8 0.61 -9.83 -23.37
C VAL A 8 1.56 -10.31 -22.27
N ILE A 9 1.44 -9.73 -21.07
CA ILE A 9 2.18 -10.14 -19.87
C ILE A 9 1.19 -10.61 -18.83
N ALA A 10 1.50 -11.73 -18.15
CA ALA A 10 0.78 -12.14 -16.96
C ALA A 10 1.73 -12.63 -15.86
N THR A 11 1.38 -12.34 -14.62
CA THR A 11 1.98 -12.98 -13.44
C THR A 11 1.11 -14.14 -12.95
N GLY A 12 1.58 -14.96 -12.01
CA GLY A 12 0.81 -16.11 -11.53
C GLY A 12 1.13 -16.51 -10.10
N SER A 13 0.21 -17.21 -9.45
CA SER A 13 0.36 -17.75 -8.10
C SER A 13 1.00 -19.15 -8.11
N GLU A 14 1.89 -19.45 -7.16
CA GLU A 14 2.62 -20.72 -7.05
C GLU A 14 1.80 -21.87 -6.43
N GLY A 15 0.56 -21.60 -6.03
CA GLY A 15 -0.30 -22.52 -5.28
C GLY A 15 -1.03 -23.59 -6.11
N ASP A 16 -0.63 -23.83 -7.36
CA ASP A 16 -1.53 -24.42 -8.34
C ASP A 16 -1.37 -25.94 -8.50
N LYS A 17 -2.46 -26.63 -8.16
CA LYS A 17 -2.78 -27.96 -8.70
C LYS A 17 -3.10 -27.83 -10.19
N ARG A 18 -3.24 -28.96 -10.89
CA ARG A 18 -3.53 -29.03 -12.34
C ARG A 18 -4.81 -28.29 -12.79
N ASP A 19 -5.63 -27.71 -11.91
CA ASP A 19 -6.93 -27.08 -12.21
C ASP A 19 -6.91 -25.55 -12.21
N ASN A 20 -5.84 -24.88 -11.78
CA ASN A 20 -5.75 -23.41 -11.78
C ASN A 20 -4.93 -22.85 -12.96
N PHE A 21 -5.31 -23.21 -14.18
CA PHE A 21 -4.60 -22.80 -15.40
C PHE A 21 -4.48 -21.29 -15.64
N LYS A 22 -5.20 -20.46 -14.86
CA LYS A 22 -5.17 -19.00 -14.97
C LYS A 22 -4.28 -18.33 -13.92
N GLY A 23 -3.70 -19.06 -12.97
CA GLY A 23 -2.68 -18.54 -12.05
C GLY A 23 -3.16 -17.53 -11.00
N GLY A 24 -4.46 -17.46 -10.67
CA GLY A 24 -4.94 -16.60 -9.56
C GLY A 24 -4.62 -17.21 -8.20
N GLY A 25 -4.51 -16.44 -7.12
CA GLY A 25 -4.12 -17.05 -5.84
C GLY A 25 -3.53 -16.07 -4.83
N ASN A 26 -3.57 -16.44 -3.55
CA ASN A 26 -2.93 -15.69 -2.46
C ASN A 26 -1.44 -16.04 -2.27
N ARG A 27 -0.82 -16.73 -3.24
CA ARG A 27 0.60 -17.13 -3.24
C ARG A 27 1.34 -16.60 -4.46
N ALA A 28 1.00 -15.38 -4.88
CA ALA A 28 1.64 -14.67 -5.98
C ALA A 28 2.69 -13.68 -5.44
N PHE A 29 3.72 -14.16 -4.76
CA PHE A 29 4.61 -13.28 -4.00
C PHE A 29 5.65 -12.58 -4.89
N ARG A 30 5.91 -11.29 -4.64
CA ARG A 30 7.09 -10.54 -5.13
C ARG A 30 7.18 -10.36 -6.65
N HIS A 31 6.07 -10.47 -7.37
CA HIS A 31 6.06 -10.20 -8.80
C HIS A 31 6.38 -8.74 -9.11
N GLY A 32 7.24 -8.50 -10.10
CA GLY A 32 7.63 -7.17 -10.54
C GLY A 32 7.61 -7.05 -12.06
N ILE A 33 6.96 -6.02 -12.58
CA ILE A 33 7.03 -5.61 -13.99
C ILE A 33 7.52 -4.16 -14.01
N LEU A 34 8.79 -3.96 -14.37
CA LEU A 34 9.49 -2.70 -14.12
C LEU A 34 10.08 -2.12 -15.41
N ASN A 35 10.02 -0.79 -15.56
CA ASN A 35 10.80 0.00 -16.53
C ASN A 35 10.69 -0.47 -18.00
N LEU A 36 9.46 -0.73 -18.48
CA LEU A 36 9.22 -1.19 -19.85
C LEU A 36 8.00 -0.54 -20.51
N THR A 37 7.90 -0.70 -21.84
CA THR A 37 6.70 -0.36 -22.60
C THR A 37 6.01 -1.63 -23.10
N VAL A 38 4.70 -1.76 -22.87
CA VAL A 38 3.85 -2.78 -23.49
C VAL A 38 2.97 -2.11 -24.55
N ASP A 39 3.19 -2.48 -25.82
CA ASP A 39 2.39 -2.05 -26.95
C ASP A 39 1.57 -3.23 -27.48
N VAL A 40 0.24 -3.12 -27.45
CA VAL A 40 -0.65 -4.18 -27.95
C VAL A 40 -0.90 -4.09 -29.46
N GLY A 41 -0.34 -3.08 -30.14
CA GLY A 41 -0.47 -2.88 -31.58
C GLY A 41 -1.87 -2.54 -32.07
N ALA A 42 -2.06 -2.57 -33.39
CA ALA A 42 -3.34 -2.36 -34.06
C ALA A 42 -4.05 -3.68 -34.37
N GLY A 43 -5.39 -3.64 -34.49
CA GLY A 43 -6.20 -4.81 -34.84
C GLY A 43 -6.40 -5.81 -33.71
N ASN A 44 -6.03 -5.47 -32.47
CA ASN A 44 -6.08 -6.35 -31.30
C ASN A 44 -7.10 -5.87 -30.25
N PRO A 45 -8.42 -5.86 -30.55
CA PRO A 45 -9.41 -5.30 -29.64
C PRO A 45 -9.63 -6.14 -28.36
N GLY A 46 -9.19 -7.40 -28.35
CA GLY A 46 -9.24 -8.28 -27.17
C GLY A 46 -7.95 -8.29 -26.32
N ALA A 47 -6.93 -7.50 -26.69
CA ALA A 47 -5.66 -7.53 -25.98
C ALA A 47 -5.75 -6.91 -24.58
N VAL A 48 -5.23 -7.61 -23.58
CA VAL A 48 -4.95 -7.09 -22.25
C VAL A 48 -3.45 -6.84 -22.17
N ALA A 49 -3.00 -5.64 -21.80
CA ALA A 49 -1.55 -5.40 -21.76
C ALA A 49 -0.89 -6.19 -20.61
N ILE A 50 -1.43 -6.07 -19.40
CA ILE A 50 -0.97 -6.79 -18.23
C ILE A 50 -2.16 -7.43 -17.50
N ASP A 51 -2.13 -8.74 -17.31
CA ASP A 51 -2.97 -9.46 -16.34
C ASP A 51 -2.15 -9.73 -15.07
N PHE A 52 -2.44 -9.01 -14.00
CA PHE A 52 -1.61 -8.95 -12.81
C PHE A 52 -2.28 -9.57 -11.59
N VAL A 53 -1.50 -10.36 -10.87
CA VAL A 53 -1.77 -10.82 -9.52
C VAL A 53 -0.46 -10.75 -8.74
N ALA A 54 -0.52 -10.17 -7.55
CA ALA A 54 0.54 -10.26 -6.58
C ALA A 54 -0.05 -10.34 -5.17
N SER A 55 0.68 -10.94 -4.24
CA SER A 55 0.28 -11.08 -2.85
C SER A 55 1.43 -10.65 -1.96
N ASN A 56 1.08 -10.08 -0.82
CA ASN A 56 1.92 -9.52 0.22
C ASN A 56 2.79 -8.32 -0.18
N ARG A 57 3.48 -8.42 -1.30
CA ARG A 57 4.12 -7.33 -2.04
C ARG A 57 4.28 -7.71 -3.52
N GLY A 58 4.45 -6.71 -4.36
CA GLY A 58 4.69 -6.83 -5.79
C GLY A 58 4.22 -5.58 -6.49
N GLY A 59 4.69 -5.34 -7.71
CA GLY A 59 4.23 -4.16 -8.42
C GLY A 59 4.53 -4.04 -9.90
N ILE A 60 3.90 -3.02 -10.47
CA ILE A 60 4.12 -2.50 -11.81
C ILE A 60 4.71 -1.10 -11.63
N ASP A 61 5.93 -0.87 -12.08
CA ASP A 61 6.68 0.36 -11.77
C ASP A 61 7.40 0.94 -12.98
N GLY A 62 7.18 2.22 -13.30
CA GLY A 62 7.82 2.87 -14.44
C GLY A 62 7.41 2.26 -15.78
N VAL A 63 6.14 1.87 -15.92
CA VAL A 63 5.63 1.14 -17.09
C VAL A 63 4.73 2.00 -17.96
N THR A 64 4.93 1.93 -19.28
CA THR A 64 4.00 2.53 -20.26
C THR A 64 3.20 1.44 -20.96
N LEU A 65 1.88 1.58 -20.99
CA LEU A 65 0.95 0.71 -21.69
C LEU A 65 0.28 1.51 -22.81
N ARG A 66 0.33 1.02 -24.05
CA ARG A 66 -0.29 1.71 -25.18
C ARG A 66 -1.06 0.78 -26.10
N ALA A 67 -2.18 1.27 -26.62
CA ALA A 67 -2.99 0.62 -27.62
C ALA A 67 -3.33 1.59 -28.76
N ALA A 68 -3.22 1.11 -30.00
CA ALA A 68 -3.66 1.87 -31.16
C ALA A 68 -5.19 2.10 -31.13
N PRO A 69 -5.73 3.09 -31.89
CA PRO A 69 -7.18 3.32 -31.98
C PRO A 69 -7.94 2.03 -32.30
N GLY A 70 -9.06 1.82 -31.60
CA GLY A 70 -9.90 0.61 -31.73
C GLY A 70 -9.27 -0.69 -31.21
N SER A 71 -8.04 -0.66 -30.67
CA SER A 71 -7.34 -1.82 -30.13
C SER A 71 -7.26 -1.78 -28.60
N GLY A 72 -6.89 -2.90 -27.99
CA GLY A 72 -6.76 -3.06 -26.54
C GLY A 72 -8.11 -3.11 -25.83
N HIS A 73 -8.33 -4.17 -25.07
CA HIS A 73 -9.44 -4.32 -24.15
C HIS A 73 -9.12 -3.65 -22.81
N THR A 74 -8.08 -4.10 -22.11
CA THR A 74 -7.70 -3.56 -20.78
C THR A 74 -6.21 -3.22 -20.73
N GLY A 75 -5.85 -2.09 -20.12
CA GLY A 75 -4.45 -1.81 -19.77
C GLY A 75 -3.95 -2.77 -18.70
N ILE A 76 -4.47 -2.64 -17.46
CA ILE A 76 -4.14 -3.51 -16.33
C ILE A 76 -5.39 -4.26 -15.85
N ASP A 77 -5.36 -5.59 -15.92
CA ASP A 77 -6.42 -6.47 -15.42
C ASP A 77 -6.02 -7.10 -14.08
N LEU A 78 -6.76 -6.77 -13.04
CA LEU A 78 -6.63 -7.22 -11.64
C LEU A 78 -7.91 -7.96 -11.20
N THR A 79 -8.57 -8.67 -12.12
CA THR A 79 -9.84 -9.36 -11.85
C THR A 79 -9.68 -10.82 -11.43
N ARG A 80 -8.46 -11.38 -11.50
CA ARG A 80 -8.18 -12.68 -10.90
C ARG A 80 -8.32 -12.63 -9.38
N TRP A 81 -8.60 -13.77 -8.79
CA TRP A 81 -8.78 -13.86 -7.34
C TRP A 81 -7.52 -13.41 -6.61
N TRP A 82 -7.71 -12.59 -5.57
CA TRP A 82 -6.67 -12.08 -4.69
C TRP A 82 -5.57 -11.23 -5.38
N PRO A 83 -5.91 -10.11 -6.04
CA PRO A 83 -4.96 -9.35 -6.86
C PRO A 83 -3.90 -8.54 -6.08
N GLY A 84 -3.88 -8.61 -4.74
CA GLY A 84 -3.02 -7.79 -3.88
C GLY A 84 -2.65 -8.43 -2.53
N PRO A 85 -2.11 -7.66 -1.57
CA PRO A 85 -1.83 -6.23 -1.70
C PRO A 85 -0.60 -6.02 -2.57
N ALA A 86 -0.66 -5.02 -3.44
CA ALA A 86 0.42 -4.69 -4.37
C ALA A 86 0.36 -3.22 -4.80
N MET A 87 1.44 -2.75 -5.44
CA MET A 87 1.64 -1.36 -5.83
C MET A 87 1.71 -1.21 -7.35
N VAL A 88 1.02 -0.20 -7.89
CA VAL A 88 1.22 0.27 -9.26
C VAL A 88 1.73 1.70 -9.17
N LEU A 89 2.96 1.93 -9.62
CA LEU A 89 3.69 3.17 -9.43
C LEU A 89 4.20 3.69 -10.77
N ASP A 90 4.01 5.00 -11.03
CA ASP A 90 4.55 5.65 -12.23
C ASP A 90 4.16 4.92 -13.53
N VAL A 91 2.85 4.83 -13.77
CA VAL A 91 2.30 4.11 -14.93
C VAL A 91 1.51 5.02 -15.84
N LYS A 92 1.84 4.95 -17.14
CA LYS A 92 1.12 5.63 -18.21
C LYS A 92 0.28 4.63 -18.99
N ILE A 93 -1.02 4.89 -19.18
CA ILE A 93 -1.94 4.04 -19.96
C ILE A 93 -2.63 4.87 -21.04
N GLU A 94 -2.34 4.55 -22.31
CA GLU A 94 -2.85 5.25 -23.49
C GLU A 94 -3.72 4.34 -24.35
N GLY A 95 -4.97 4.75 -24.59
CA GLY A 95 -5.94 3.98 -25.35
C GLY A 95 -6.68 2.96 -24.49
N PHE A 96 -6.89 1.75 -25.05
CA PHE A 96 -7.69 0.66 -24.47
C PHE A 96 -9.19 0.99 -24.33
N ALA A 97 -10.03 -0.04 -24.19
CA ALA A 97 -11.41 0.18 -23.78
C ALA A 97 -11.46 0.59 -22.30
N LYS A 98 -10.72 -0.13 -21.46
CA LYS A 98 -10.63 0.09 -20.01
C LYS A 98 -9.18 0.33 -19.61
N GLY A 99 -8.93 1.32 -18.76
CA GLY A 99 -7.58 1.57 -18.24
C GLY A 99 -7.18 0.47 -17.27
N ILE A 100 -7.89 0.39 -16.14
CA ILE A 100 -7.65 -0.57 -15.05
C ILE A 100 -8.97 -1.26 -14.70
N THR A 101 -8.94 -2.58 -14.55
CA THR A 101 -10.10 -3.35 -14.06
C THR A 101 -9.74 -4.14 -12.83
N LEU A 102 -10.52 -4.01 -11.76
CA LEU A 102 -10.32 -4.71 -10.49
C LEU A 102 -11.57 -5.50 -10.08
N ASP A 103 -11.35 -6.66 -9.49
CA ASP A 103 -12.36 -7.39 -8.75
C ASP A 103 -11.76 -7.93 -7.44
N HIS A 104 -12.57 -8.70 -6.72
CA HIS A 104 -12.24 -9.38 -5.48
C HIS A 104 -12.09 -8.42 -4.29
N TYR A 105 -12.70 -8.76 -3.15
CA TYR A 105 -12.82 -7.86 -2.01
C TYR A 105 -11.65 -7.95 -1.03
N GLN A 106 -10.72 -8.88 -1.27
CA GLN A 106 -9.56 -9.10 -0.40
C GLN A 106 -8.33 -8.31 -0.86
N TYR A 107 -7.52 -7.96 0.14
CA TYR A 107 -6.17 -7.41 0.08
C TYR A 107 -5.99 -5.95 -0.35
N GLY A 108 -6.80 -5.42 -1.25
CA GLY A 108 -6.68 -4.03 -1.69
C GLY A 108 -5.52 -3.78 -2.65
N MET A 109 -5.55 -2.65 -3.36
CA MET A 109 -4.52 -2.25 -4.33
C MET A 109 -4.17 -0.77 -4.16
N THR A 110 -2.88 -0.46 -4.28
CA THR A 110 -2.36 0.91 -4.14
C THR A 110 -1.78 1.41 -5.46
N PHE A 111 -2.10 2.65 -5.82
CA PHE A 111 -1.71 3.28 -7.06
C PHE A 111 -1.15 4.67 -6.77
N GLU A 112 0.00 5.02 -7.35
CA GLU A 112 0.51 6.38 -7.28
C GLU A 112 1.18 6.82 -8.59
N ASN A 113 0.96 8.08 -8.95
CA ASN A 113 1.48 8.66 -10.19
C ASN A 113 1.00 7.91 -11.44
N ILE A 114 -0.32 7.91 -11.64
CA ILE A 114 -0.95 7.22 -12.79
C ILE A 114 -1.39 8.25 -13.81
N GLN A 115 -0.96 8.11 -15.06
CA GLN A 115 -1.46 8.93 -16.16
C GLN A 115 -2.30 8.08 -17.11
N MET A 116 -3.53 8.51 -17.39
CA MET A 116 -4.48 7.77 -18.22
C MET A 116 -5.12 8.68 -19.25
N SER A 117 -5.11 8.23 -20.51
CA SER A 117 -5.82 8.93 -21.57
C SER A 117 -6.34 8.00 -22.65
N GLY A 118 -7.42 8.42 -23.31
CA GLY A 118 -7.94 7.73 -24.50
C GLY A 118 -8.67 6.41 -24.23
N GLN A 119 -9.09 6.15 -22.98
CA GLN A 119 -9.97 5.02 -22.69
C GLN A 119 -11.34 5.21 -23.37
N ARG A 120 -11.88 4.14 -23.96
CA ARG A 120 -13.13 4.18 -24.73
C ARG A 120 -14.40 3.84 -23.93
N GLU A 121 -14.25 3.20 -22.78
CA GLU A 121 -15.38 2.81 -21.91
C GLU A 121 -15.25 3.40 -20.51
N ILE A 122 -14.08 3.27 -19.88
CA ILE A 122 -13.85 3.76 -18.52
C ILE A 122 -12.36 3.83 -18.16
N GLY A 123 -11.97 4.78 -17.30
CA GLY A 123 -10.64 4.80 -16.70
C GLY A 123 -10.38 3.58 -15.81
N VAL A 124 -11.17 3.45 -14.74
CA VAL A 124 -11.04 2.44 -13.68
C VAL A 124 -12.40 1.81 -13.41
N ALA A 125 -12.52 0.51 -13.64
CA ALA A 125 -13.68 -0.28 -13.21
C ALA A 125 -13.30 -1.11 -11.99
N ASN A 126 -13.94 -0.88 -10.86
CA ASN A 126 -13.73 -1.65 -9.65
C ASN A 126 -15.02 -2.36 -9.27
N ASN A 127 -15.05 -3.69 -9.20
CA ASN A 127 -16.25 -4.37 -8.73
C ASN A 127 -16.40 -4.23 -7.21
N GLN A 128 -15.41 -4.68 -6.43
CA GLN A 128 -15.54 -4.81 -4.97
C GLN A 128 -14.21 -4.70 -4.19
N ASN A 129 -13.12 -4.26 -4.83
CA ASN A 129 -11.80 -4.13 -4.20
C ASN A 129 -11.67 -2.81 -3.40
N VAL A 130 -10.64 -2.72 -2.55
CA VAL A 130 -10.22 -1.48 -1.88
C VAL A 130 -9.12 -0.83 -2.71
N VAL A 131 -9.44 0.28 -3.36
CA VAL A 131 -8.57 0.95 -4.34
C VAL A 131 -8.07 2.27 -3.77
N ASN A 132 -6.76 2.39 -3.61
CA ASN A 132 -6.12 3.56 -3.00
C ASN A 132 -5.26 4.25 -4.04
N MET A 133 -5.61 5.47 -4.44
CA MET A 133 -4.96 6.18 -5.53
C MET A 133 -4.49 7.57 -5.11
N ARG A 134 -3.28 7.93 -5.52
CA ARG A 134 -2.74 9.29 -5.36
C ARG A 134 -2.10 9.77 -6.66
N LYS A 135 -2.17 11.08 -6.95
CA LYS A 135 -1.54 11.66 -8.15
C LYS A 135 -1.99 10.98 -9.44
N VAL A 136 -3.30 10.81 -9.60
CA VAL A 136 -3.88 10.34 -10.85
C VAL A 136 -4.14 11.53 -11.75
N ASN A 137 -3.72 11.45 -13.01
CA ASN A 137 -4.09 12.39 -14.06
C ASN A 137 -4.85 11.64 -15.16
N PHE A 138 -6.16 11.85 -15.22
CA PHE A 138 -7.04 11.24 -16.20
C PHE A 138 -7.57 12.29 -17.18
N THR A 139 -7.52 11.98 -18.48
CA THR A 139 -8.16 12.79 -19.53
C THR A 139 -8.90 11.89 -20.52
N GLY A 140 -10.21 12.07 -20.68
CA GLY A 140 -10.97 11.25 -21.62
C GLY A 140 -12.43 11.65 -21.77
N THR A 141 -13.11 11.01 -22.73
CA THR A 141 -14.54 11.24 -23.03
C THR A 141 -15.48 10.38 -22.19
N VAL A 142 -14.94 9.55 -21.31
CA VAL A 142 -15.66 8.57 -20.49
C VAL A 142 -15.47 8.85 -18.99
N PRO A 143 -16.30 8.24 -18.11
CA PRO A 143 -16.08 8.34 -16.68
C PRO A 143 -14.68 7.84 -16.28
N PHE A 144 -14.12 8.46 -15.24
CA PHE A 144 -12.87 8.01 -14.65
C PHE A 144 -13.09 6.73 -13.85
N TYR A 145 -14.10 6.66 -12.98
CA TYR A 145 -14.28 5.54 -12.07
C TYR A 145 -15.72 5.04 -12.00
N LYS A 146 -15.89 3.73 -11.90
CA LYS A 146 -17.17 3.09 -11.58
C LYS A 146 -16.99 1.95 -10.59
N SER A 147 -17.79 1.95 -9.52
CA SER A 147 -17.94 0.81 -8.64
C SER A 147 -19.05 -0.13 -9.11
N GLY A 148 -18.80 -1.43 -9.20
CA GLY A 148 -19.79 -2.46 -9.51
C GLY A 148 -20.59 -2.96 -8.30
N SER A 149 -20.12 -2.66 -7.08
CA SER A 149 -20.70 -3.12 -5.82
C SER A 149 -20.60 -2.06 -4.72
N GLY A 150 -21.50 -2.15 -3.72
CA GLY A 150 -21.40 -1.39 -2.48
C GLY A 150 -20.28 -1.84 -1.54
N HIS A 151 -19.58 -2.94 -1.86
CA HIS A 151 -18.42 -3.41 -1.12
C HIS A 151 -17.11 -2.72 -1.50
N GLY A 152 -17.04 -2.10 -2.68
CA GLY A 152 -15.85 -1.38 -3.15
C GLY A 152 -15.53 -0.15 -2.29
N MET A 153 -14.26 0.24 -2.28
CA MET A 153 -13.78 1.50 -1.70
C MET A 153 -12.84 2.16 -2.69
N LEU A 154 -12.99 3.48 -2.86
CA LEU A 154 -12.01 4.32 -3.55
C LEU A 154 -11.50 5.38 -2.59
N VAL A 155 -10.19 5.43 -2.42
CA VAL A 155 -9.47 6.61 -1.94
C VAL A 155 -8.80 7.28 -3.12
N LEU A 156 -9.01 8.59 -3.30
CA LEU A 156 -8.40 9.37 -4.37
C LEU A 156 -7.84 10.69 -3.84
N LEU A 157 -6.52 10.85 -3.89
CA LEU A 157 -5.80 12.00 -3.33
C LEU A 157 -5.01 12.73 -4.42
N ASP A 158 -4.88 14.05 -4.29
CA ASP A 158 -3.95 14.88 -5.09
C ASP A 158 -4.06 14.63 -6.61
N SER A 159 -5.29 14.51 -7.12
CA SER A 159 -5.58 13.98 -8.46
C SER A 159 -6.32 14.98 -9.35
N LYS A 160 -6.21 14.80 -10.67
CA LYS A 160 -6.85 15.61 -11.69
C LYS A 160 -7.64 14.73 -12.66
N LEU A 161 -8.94 15.02 -12.81
CA LEU A 161 -9.84 14.34 -13.73
C LEU A 161 -10.38 15.35 -14.74
N THR A 162 -10.13 15.12 -16.03
CA THR A 162 -10.53 16.02 -17.12
C THR A 162 -11.42 15.29 -18.11
N GLY A 163 -12.71 15.61 -18.08
CA GLY A 163 -13.68 15.15 -19.07
C GLY A 163 -13.54 15.95 -20.36
N THR A 164 -13.53 15.27 -21.50
CA THR A 164 -13.56 15.89 -22.84
C THR A 164 -14.76 15.40 -23.66
N GLY A 165 -15.69 14.70 -23.02
CA GLY A 165 -16.91 14.16 -23.61
C GLY A 165 -18.12 15.06 -23.32
N THR A 166 -19.30 14.45 -23.23
CA THR A 166 -20.53 15.19 -22.89
C THR A 166 -20.50 15.69 -21.45
N GLU A 167 -20.75 16.98 -21.25
CA GLU A 167 -20.82 17.62 -19.93
C GLU A 167 -21.98 17.12 -19.05
N SER A 168 -22.82 16.18 -19.49
CA SER A 168 -23.86 15.57 -18.65
C SER A 168 -23.39 14.31 -17.91
N ALA A 169 -22.19 13.80 -18.19
CA ALA A 169 -21.68 12.57 -17.58
C ALA A 169 -21.08 12.83 -16.18
N ALA A 170 -21.11 11.80 -15.34
CA ALA A 170 -20.41 11.79 -14.05
C ALA A 170 -18.94 11.37 -14.22
N ALA A 171 -18.03 11.98 -13.44
CA ALA A 171 -16.63 11.56 -13.39
C ALA A 171 -16.46 10.25 -12.61
N ILE A 172 -17.18 10.11 -11.49
CA ILE A 172 -17.14 8.97 -10.57
C ILE A 172 -18.57 8.51 -10.32
N THR A 173 -18.86 7.23 -10.53
CA THR A 173 -20.13 6.60 -10.15
C THR A 173 -19.87 5.48 -9.15
N SER A 174 -20.50 5.49 -7.98
CA SER A 174 -20.22 4.48 -6.96
C SER A 174 -21.39 4.28 -5.99
N GLY A 175 -21.72 3.02 -5.69
CA GLY A 175 -22.52 2.65 -4.51
C GLY A 175 -21.68 2.22 -3.31
N GLY A 176 -20.34 2.20 -3.46
CA GLY A 176 -19.37 1.89 -2.40
C GLY A 176 -18.87 3.14 -1.69
N ILE A 177 -17.80 3.02 -0.89
CA ILE A 177 -17.24 4.16 -0.14
C ILE A 177 -16.31 4.97 -1.04
N LEU A 178 -16.46 6.28 -1.02
CA LEU A 178 -15.54 7.24 -1.62
C LEU A 178 -14.87 8.12 -0.56
N ASN A 179 -13.55 8.29 -0.64
CA ASN A 179 -12.76 9.24 0.13
C ASN A 179 -11.89 10.05 -0.84
N LEU A 180 -12.30 11.28 -1.14
CA LEU A 180 -11.63 12.16 -2.08
C LEU A 180 -10.98 13.32 -1.33
N GLN A 181 -9.73 13.65 -1.64
CA GLN A 181 -9.09 14.87 -1.13
C GLN A 181 -8.19 15.52 -2.17
N ARG A 182 -8.28 16.86 -2.25
CA ARG A 182 -7.50 17.68 -3.19
C ARG A 182 -7.60 17.14 -4.61
N VAL A 183 -8.83 16.85 -5.05
CA VAL A 183 -9.12 16.35 -6.40
C VAL A 183 -9.70 17.47 -7.24
N SER A 184 -9.08 17.77 -8.38
CA SER A 184 -9.58 18.73 -9.36
C SER A 184 -10.36 18.00 -10.45
N VAL A 185 -11.59 18.41 -10.71
CA VAL A 185 -12.48 17.79 -11.70
C VAL A 185 -13.03 18.86 -12.65
N SER A 186 -12.94 18.62 -13.95
CA SER A 186 -13.43 19.55 -14.98
C SER A 186 -14.01 18.78 -16.18
N GLY A 187 -14.92 19.40 -16.93
CA GLY A 187 -15.51 18.80 -18.14
C GLY A 187 -16.51 17.67 -17.89
N TYR A 188 -17.05 17.58 -16.67
CA TYR A 188 -18.13 16.66 -16.27
C TYR A 188 -19.29 17.48 -15.69
N GLY A 189 -20.51 16.91 -15.71
CA GLY A 189 -21.70 17.54 -15.12
C GLY A 189 -21.85 17.23 -13.64
N THR A 190 -21.34 16.07 -13.26
CA THR A 190 -21.35 15.57 -11.88
C THR A 190 -19.96 15.06 -11.53
N VAL A 191 -19.45 15.43 -10.35
CA VAL A 191 -18.20 14.89 -9.85
C VAL A 191 -18.42 13.48 -9.32
N VAL A 192 -19.40 13.32 -8.42
CA VAL A 192 -19.79 12.04 -7.83
C VAL A 192 -21.28 11.79 -8.04
N ASP A 193 -21.60 10.67 -8.68
CA ASP A 193 -22.93 10.06 -8.74
C ASP A 193 -22.95 8.90 -7.73
N ASP A 194 -23.57 9.13 -6.57
CA ASP A 194 -23.68 8.18 -5.47
C ASP A 194 -24.89 7.27 -5.67
N THR A 195 -24.65 6.08 -6.22
CA THR A 195 -25.71 5.11 -6.48
C THR A 195 -26.09 4.29 -5.24
N SER A 196 -25.60 4.65 -4.04
CA SER A 196 -26.01 4.04 -2.79
C SER A 196 -27.37 4.57 -2.33
N LYS A 197 -27.93 4.01 -1.25
CA LYS A 197 -29.16 4.53 -0.65
C LYS A 197 -28.99 5.95 -0.07
N ALA A 198 -27.76 6.39 0.18
CA ALA A 198 -27.50 7.71 0.74
C ALA A 198 -27.67 8.82 -0.31
N ASN A 199 -27.43 8.51 -1.60
CA ASN A 199 -27.57 9.41 -2.74
C ASN A 199 -26.93 10.79 -2.52
N GLN A 200 -25.69 10.79 -2.02
CA GLN A 200 -24.91 11.98 -1.70
C GLN A 200 -24.16 12.51 -2.93
N ASP A 201 -24.87 12.85 -3.99
CA ASP A 201 -24.27 13.34 -5.23
C ASP A 201 -23.46 14.62 -5.00
N LEU A 202 -22.35 14.75 -5.73
CA LEU A 202 -21.52 15.96 -5.75
C LEU A 202 -21.58 16.57 -7.16
N PRO A 203 -22.30 17.69 -7.36
CA PRO A 203 -22.38 18.33 -8.68
C PRO A 203 -21.04 18.94 -9.08
N ALA A 204 -20.80 19.02 -10.39
CA ALA A 204 -19.66 19.77 -10.92
C ALA A 204 -20.01 21.26 -11.11
N GLN A 205 -18.98 22.10 -11.13
CA GLN A 205 -19.11 23.51 -11.47
C GLN A 205 -19.25 23.63 -13.00
N SER A 206 -20.36 24.21 -13.46
CA SER A 206 -20.60 24.44 -14.89
C SER A 206 -19.50 25.32 -15.50
N GLY A 207 -18.95 24.88 -16.65
CA GLY A 207 -17.93 25.60 -17.41
C GLY A 207 -16.58 25.81 -16.69
N GLY A 208 -16.32 25.09 -15.59
CA GLY A 208 -15.16 25.34 -14.73
C GLY A 208 -14.51 24.08 -14.15
N THR A 209 -13.60 24.30 -13.19
CA THR A 209 -12.97 23.22 -12.41
C THR A 209 -13.58 23.21 -11.01
N THR A 210 -14.15 22.08 -10.61
CA THR A 210 -14.50 21.80 -9.22
C THR A 210 -13.27 21.30 -8.47
N LEU A 211 -12.86 22.01 -7.42
CA LEU A 211 -11.88 21.51 -6.46
C LEU A 211 -12.60 20.81 -5.31
N VAL A 212 -12.46 19.49 -5.24
CA VAL A 212 -12.90 18.69 -4.10
C VAL A 212 -11.80 18.72 -3.04
N ALA A 213 -11.94 19.62 -2.08
CA ALA A 213 -11.00 19.70 -0.97
C ALA A 213 -11.03 18.41 -0.12
N ILE A 214 -12.23 18.02 0.33
CA ILE A 214 -12.52 16.78 1.06
C ILE A 214 -13.95 16.33 0.69
N TYR A 215 -14.13 15.04 0.41
CA TYR A 215 -15.43 14.38 0.29
C TYR A 215 -15.30 12.96 0.85
N ASN A 216 -16.08 12.62 1.88
CA ASN A 216 -16.03 11.30 2.51
C ASN A 216 -17.43 10.70 2.57
N GLN A 217 -17.54 9.42 2.21
CA GLN A 217 -18.71 8.59 2.46
C GLN A 217 -18.41 7.56 3.55
N GLY A 218 -19.46 7.07 4.22
CA GLY A 218 -19.38 6.12 5.32
C GLY A 218 -19.69 6.74 6.69
N THR A 219 -19.64 5.93 7.74
CA THR A 219 -19.84 6.38 9.12
C THR A 219 -18.57 7.06 9.63
N THR A 220 -18.60 8.36 9.86
CA THR A 220 -17.45 9.07 10.43
C THR A 220 -17.59 9.21 11.94
N ILE A 221 -16.56 8.88 12.72
CA ILE A 221 -16.63 8.87 14.19
C ILE A 221 -15.49 9.69 14.77
N SER A 222 -15.83 10.54 15.73
CA SER A 222 -14.88 11.25 16.59
C SER A 222 -15.10 10.84 18.03
N SER A 223 -14.01 10.48 18.70
CA SER A 223 -14.06 10.03 20.09
C SER A 223 -14.16 11.18 21.10
N SER A 224 -13.71 12.38 20.70
CA SER A 224 -13.78 13.63 21.47
C SER A 224 -15.13 14.36 21.34
N GLY A 225 -16.02 13.88 20.47
CA GLY A 225 -17.32 14.52 20.18
C GLY A 225 -17.23 15.73 19.24
N ALA A 226 -16.02 16.14 18.84
CA ALA A 226 -15.81 17.16 17.81
C ALA A 226 -16.24 16.66 16.42
N ALA A 227 -16.50 17.59 15.49
CA ALA A 227 -16.71 17.24 14.09
C ALA A 227 -15.49 16.43 13.58
N PRO A 228 -15.69 15.22 13.06
CA PRO A 228 -14.58 14.41 12.60
C PRO A 228 -13.86 15.12 11.43
N ALA A 229 -12.54 15.34 11.56
CA ALA A 229 -11.72 15.94 10.51
C ALA A 229 -10.41 15.18 10.27
N TRP A 230 -9.96 15.13 9.00
CA TRP A 230 -8.61 14.67 8.66
C TRP A 230 -7.56 15.64 9.22
N LEU A 231 -6.38 15.12 9.55
CA LEU A 231 -5.28 15.93 10.10
C LEU A 231 -4.59 16.75 9.01
N ASN A 232 -4.75 16.36 7.75
CA ASN A 232 -4.12 16.98 6.58
C ASN A 232 -2.60 17.05 6.76
N LEU A 233 -1.99 15.92 7.12
CA LEU A 233 -0.55 15.85 7.34
C LEU A 233 0.19 16.12 6.02
N PRO A 234 1.40 16.74 6.08
CA PRO A 234 2.24 16.88 4.91
C PRO A 234 2.57 15.53 4.28
N ILE A 235 2.39 15.44 2.96
CA ILE A 235 2.71 14.23 2.19
C ILE A 235 4.01 14.49 1.43
N GLU A 236 5.06 13.77 1.78
CA GLU A 236 6.32 13.79 1.03
C GLU A 236 6.28 12.73 -0.06
N ASP A 237 6.74 13.11 -1.26
CA ASP A 237 6.85 12.19 -2.38
C ASP A 237 7.92 11.12 -2.15
N ILE A 238 7.78 9.98 -2.83
CA ILE A 238 8.79 8.93 -2.79
C ILE A 238 10.13 9.53 -3.27
N PRO A 239 11.21 9.41 -2.49
CA PRO A 239 12.53 9.88 -2.92
C PRO A 239 12.93 9.22 -4.25
N VAL A 240 13.42 10.01 -5.19
CA VAL A 240 13.92 9.50 -6.47
C VAL A 240 15.30 8.89 -6.27
N THR A 241 15.43 7.59 -6.53
CA THR A 241 16.73 6.90 -6.55
C THR A 241 17.37 7.05 -7.93
N ALA A 242 18.48 7.78 -8.03
CA ALA A 242 19.28 7.81 -9.25
C ALA A 242 20.22 6.59 -9.34
N TYR A 243 20.03 5.74 -10.35
CA TYR A 243 20.92 4.61 -10.60
C TYR A 243 22.22 5.05 -11.30
N PRO A 244 23.40 4.63 -10.82
CA PRO A 244 24.64 4.93 -11.51
C PRO A 244 24.76 4.08 -12.80
N PRO A 245 25.68 4.44 -13.72
CA PRO A 245 26.08 3.54 -14.80
C PRO A 245 26.62 2.23 -14.23
N VAL A 246 26.72 1.18 -15.07
CA VAL A 246 27.17 -0.16 -14.66
C VAL A 246 28.51 -0.15 -13.91
N THR A 247 29.43 0.76 -14.26
CA THR A 247 30.74 0.91 -13.61
C THR A 247 30.71 1.59 -12.24
N GLY A 248 29.58 2.19 -11.85
CA GLY A 248 29.42 2.88 -10.57
C GLY A 248 28.84 2.00 -9.46
N TRP A 249 28.74 0.69 -9.69
CA TRP A 249 28.23 -0.27 -8.72
C TRP A 249 29.38 -1.03 -8.04
N THR A 250 29.29 -1.16 -6.71
CA THR A 250 30.19 -1.99 -5.91
C THR A 250 29.51 -3.29 -5.50
N ASP A 251 30.22 -4.41 -5.62
CA ASP A 251 29.75 -5.71 -5.12
C ASP A 251 29.79 -5.73 -3.58
N GLY A 252 28.66 -6.03 -2.94
CA GLY A 252 28.59 -6.18 -1.48
C GLY A 252 29.21 -7.48 -0.95
N GLY A 253 29.53 -8.43 -1.84
CA GLY A 253 30.00 -9.75 -1.46
C GLY A 253 28.92 -10.59 -0.78
N GLU A 254 29.35 -11.60 -0.03
CA GLU A 254 28.48 -12.67 0.49
C GLU A 254 28.52 -12.82 2.02
N THR A 255 29.17 -11.88 2.72
CA THR A 255 29.43 -11.91 4.17
C THR A 255 29.16 -10.55 4.81
N LEU A 256 28.98 -10.49 6.13
CA LEU A 256 28.90 -9.22 6.85
C LEU A 256 30.19 -8.40 6.64
N GLU A 257 31.35 -9.06 6.72
CA GLU A 257 32.65 -8.41 6.63
C GLU A 257 32.86 -7.77 5.25
N SER A 258 32.53 -8.47 4.17
CA SER A 258 32.63 -7.92 2.81
C SER A 258 31.67 -6.75 2.59
N LEU A 259 30.43 -6.87 3.08
CA LEU A 259 29.41 -5.85 2.89
C LEU A 259 29.72 -4.59 3.71
N GLN A 260 30.16 -4.76 4.96
CA GLN A 260 30.62 -3.66 5.80
C GLN A 260 31.87 -2.99 5.22
N ALA A 261 32.83 -3.77 4.69
CA ALA A 261 34.02 -3.22 4.05
C ALA A 261 33.69 -2.41 2.78
N ALA A 262 32.68 -2.81 1.99
CA ALA A 262 32.21 -2.01 0.86
C ALA A 262 31.64 -0.66 1.31
N ILE A 263 30.80 -0.65 2.36
CA ILE A 263 30.23 0.57 2.95
C ILE A 263 31.34 1.48 3.48
N ASP A 264 32.21 0.93 4.34
CA ASP A 264 33.28 1.69 5.00
C ASP A 264 34.38 2.14 4.02
N GLY A 265 34.54 1.43 2.90
CA GLY A 265 35.40 1.81 1.77
C GLY A 265 34.84 2.97 0.93
N GLY A 266 33.66 3.49 1.25
CA GLY A 266 33.08 4.66 0.59
C GLY A 266 32.24 4.34 -0.65
N ALA A 267 31.75 3.10 -0.80
CA ALA A 267 30.82 2.77 -1.86
C ALA A 267 29.52 3.59 -1.73
N GLU A 268 29.11 4.22 -2.83
CA GLU A 268 27.84 4.95 -2.90
C GLU A 268 26.66 4.02 -3.24
N CYS A 269 26.87 3.11 -4.20
CA CYS A 269 25.85 2.19 -4.70
C CYS A 269 26.38 0.77 -4.63
N ILE A 270 25.70 -0.06 -3.84
CA ILE A 270 26.08 -1.45 -3.59
C ILE A 270 25.00 -2.35 -4.18
N TYR A 271 25.39 -3.43 -4.84
CA TYR A 271 24.47 -4.51 -5.17
C TYR A 271 24.80 -5.78 -4.37
N ILE A 272 23.76 -6.55 -4.05
CA ILE A 272 23.88 -7.84 -3.40
C ILE A 272 23.36 -8.90 -4.35
N LYS A 273 24.12 -9.97 -4.56
CA LYS A 273 23.70 -11.06 -5.46
C LYS A 273 22.70 -11.98 -4.73
N PRO A 274 21.61 -12.43 -5.37
CA PRO A 274 20.63 -13.32 -4.75
C PRO A 274 21.08 -14.79 -4.77
N VAL A 275 22.32 -15.07 -4.36
CA VAL A 275 22.90 -16.43 -4.39
C VAL A 275 22.58 -17.18 -3.10
N LYS A 276 22.90 -16.58 -1.96
CA LYS A 276 22.67 -17.14 -0.62
C LYS A 276 22.36 -16.03 0.36
N ALA A 277 21.71 -16.38 1.47
CA ALA A 277 21.49 -15.42 2.53
C ALA A 277 22.84 -14.95 3.11
N ILE A 278 23.05 -13.64 3.21
CA ILE A 278 24.15 -13.06 3.98
C ILE A 278 23.77 -13.21 5.45
N LYS A 279 24.40 -14.15 6.14
CA LYS A 279 24.20 -14.36 7.57
C LYS A 279 25.06 -13.38 8.35
N LEU A 280 24.41 -12.47 9.05
CA LEU A 280 25.09 -11.49 9.87
C LEU A 280 25.51 -12.11 11.20
N THR A 281 26.75 -11.86 11.60
CA THR A 281 27.29 -12.18 12.93
C THR A 281 27.13 -11.01 13.91
N ASP A 282 26.90 -9.81 13.37
CA ASP A 282 26.64 -8.56 14.09
C ASP A 282 25.71 -7.64 13.26
N THR A 283 25.30 -6.49 13.80
CA THR A 283 24.54 -5.47 13.08
C THR A 283 25.37 -4.89 11.92
N LEU A 284 24.82 -4.87 10.72
CA LEU A 284 25.36 -4.14 9.58
C LEU A 284 25.12 -2.63 9.76
N ILE A 285 26.18 -1.83 9.71
CA ILE A 285 26.11 -0.37 9.89
C ILE A 285 26.19 0.33 8.54
N VAL A 286 25.10 0.98 8.14
CA VAL A 286 25.01 1.74 6.89
C VAL A 286 25.29 3.22 7.18
N ARG A 287 26.44 3.70 6.68
CA ARG A 287 27.00 5.03 6.98
C ARG A 287 27.83 5.57 5.81
N GLY A 288 28.49 6.71 6.02
CA GLY A 288 29.40 7.30 5.04
C GLY A 288 28.68 7.70 3.75
N LYS A 289 29.24 7.34 2.59
CA LYS A 289 28.74 7.73 1.27
C LYS A 289 27.62 6.85 0.73
N THR A 290 27.33 5.72 1.39
CA THR A 290 26.32 4.77 0.89
C THR A 290 24.95 5.43 0.81
N ARG A 291 24.39 5.41 -0.40
CA ARG A 291 23.08 6.00 -0.73
C ARG A 291 22.11 4.99 -1.34
N LEU A 292 22.60 3.87 -1.86
CA LEU A 292 21.76 2.83 -2.46
C LEU A 292 22.32 1.43 -2.17
N ILE A 293 21.47 0.54 -1.68
CA ILE A 293 21.71 -0.91 -1.64
C ILE A 293 20.63 -1.60 -2.47
N MET A 294 21.02 -2.14 -3.62
CA MET A 294 20.17 -2.92 -4.52
C MET A 294 20.31 -4.40 -4.19
N GLY A 295 19.26 -4.99 -3.60
CA GLY A 295 19.27 -6.37 -3.16
C GLY A 295 19.10 -7.39 -4.29
N LEU A 296 18.51 -7.05 -5.44
CA LEU A 296 18.17 -8.04 -6.48
C LEU A 296 17.37 -9.26 -5.93
N ASN A 297 16.53 -9.03 -4.91
CA ASN A 297 15.85 -10.02 -4.06
C ASN A 297 16.77 -10.88 -3.17
N ALA A 298 17.97 -10.41 -2.86
CA ALA A 298 18.86 -11.03 -1.88
C ALA A 298 18.27 -11.00 -0.47
N HIS A 299 18.79 -11.90 0.34
CA HIS A 299 18.34 -12.13 1.71
C HIS A 299 19.48 -11.80 2.68
N ILE A 300 19.21 -10.93 3.65
CA ILE A 300 20.06 -10.65 4.81
C ILE A 300 19.39 -11.27 6.02
N LEU A 301 20.10 -12.18 6.69
CA LEU A 301 19.65 -12.82 7.92
C LEU A 301 20.36 -12.19 9.12
N GLY A 302 19.61 -11.50 9.97
CA GLY A 302 20.13 -10.83 11.16
C GLY A 302 20.67 -11.79 12.21
N ALA A 303 21.65 -11.32 12.98
CA ALA A 303 22.20 -12.04 14.12
C ALA A 303 21.16 -12.16 15.25
N PRO A 304 21.10 -13.31 15.97
CA PRO A 304 20.23 -13.46 17.13
C PRO A 304 20.35 -12.34 18.16
N GLY A 305 19.21 -11.78 18.59
CA GLY A 305 19.15 -10.75 19.64
C GLY A 305 19.74 -9.40 19.23
N LYS A 306 19.92 -9.14 17.93
CA LYS A 306 20.38 -7.87 17.39
C LYS A 306 19.48 -7.41 16.25
N ARG A 307 19.39 -6.09 16.08
CA ARG A 307 18.89 -5.52 14.82
C ARG A 307 19.86 -5.90 13.70
N ALA A 308 19.33 -6.31 12.57
CA ALA A 308 20.12 -6.75 11.42
C ALA A 308 20.88 -5.57 10.81
N ILE A 309 20.20 -4.44 10.62
CA ILE A 309 20.76 -3.27 9.96
C ILE A 309 20.50 -2.04 10.81
N ARG A 310 21.51 -1.17 10.97
CA ARG A 310 21.38 0.15 11.56
C ARG A 310 21.85 1.21 10.57
N ILE A 311 21.00 2.20 10.32
CA ILE A 311 21.29 3.34 9.47
C ILE A 311 21.76 4.49 10.36
N GLU A 312 22.99 4.92 10.12
CA GLU A 312 23.62 6.03 10.83
C GLU A 312 23.75 7.26 9.92
N ASN A 313 24.10 8.40 10.53
CA ASN A 313 24.41 9.61 9.79
C ASN A 313 25.54 9.34 8.78
N GLY A 314 25.48 10.03 7.65
CA GLY A 314 26.39 9.86 6.52
C GLY A 314 26.32 11.06 5.59
N GLU A 315 27.14 11.05 4.55
CA GLU A 315 27.26 12.17 3.60
C GLU A 315 26.02 12.28 2.70
N ALA A 316 25.45 11.15 2.27
CA ALA A 316 24.27 11.17 1.41
C ALA A 316 22.99 11.42 2.24
N PRO A 317 22.15 12.42 1.90
CA PRO A 317 20.95 12.74 2.68
C PRO A 317 19.85 11.68 2.58
N VAL A 318 19.90 10.82 1.54
CA VAL A 318 18.97 9.72 1.30
C VAL A 318 19.74 8.40 1.25
N VAL A 319 19.19 7.36 1.88
CA VAL A 319 19.60 5.96 1.73
C VAL A 319 18.40 5.17 1.25
N ALA A 320 18.52 4.51 0.10
CA ALA A 320 17.50 3.64 -0.44
C ALA A 320 17.95 2.18 -0.42
N PHE A 321 17.10 1.29 0.07
CA PHE A 321 17.20 -0.15 -0.13
C PHE A 321 16.09 -0.58 -1.09
N GLU A 322 16.46 -1.36 -2.10
CA GLU A 322 15.51 -1.83 -3.11
C GLU A 322 15.63 -3.34 -3.29
N HIS A 323 14.51 -4.04 -3.45
CA HIS A 323 14.49 -5.49 -3.70
C HIS A 323 15.30 -6.29 -2.66
N LEU A 324 15.07 -6.05 -1.37
CA LEU A 324 15.84 -6.68 -0.30
C LEU A 324 14.92 -7.37 0.70
N TYR A 325 15.25 -8.61 1.06
CA TYR A 325 14.66 -9.29 2.20
C TYR A 325 15.59 -9.19 3.42
N VAL A 326 15.15 -8.52 4.47
CA VAL A 326 15.81 -8.47 5.77
C VAL A 326 15.05 -9.32 6.79
N ASP A 327 15.58 -10.50 7.08
CA ASP A 327 15.12 -11.37 8.18
C ASP A 327 15.75 -10.89 9.50
N GLY A 328 15.14 -9.86 10.08
CA GLY A 328 15.57 -9.18 11.29
C GLY A 328 15.06 -7.73 11.33
N GLY A 329 15.61 -6.92 12.24
CA GLY A 329 15.24 -5.51 12.39
C GLY A 329 16.09 -4.57 11.54
N ILE A 330 15.44 -3.54 10.98
CA ILE A 330 16.12 -2.35 10.46
C ILE A 330 15.89 -1.21 11.45
N GLU A 331 16.96 -0.62 11.96
CA GLU A 331 16.89 0.60 12.75
C GLU A 331 17.30 1.81 11.92
N GLN A 332 16.39 2.77 11.79
CA GLN A 332 16.70 4.10 11.30
C GLN A 332 16.97 5.04 12.50
N ALA A 333 18.24 5.16 12.86
CA ALA A 333 18.71 5.96 13.99
C ALA A 333 19.26 7.35 13.60
N SER A 334 19.35 7.62 12.30
CA SER A 334 19.95 8.84 11.73
C SER A 334 18.94 9.97 11.51
N ASN A 335 19.46 11.13 11.11
CA ASN A 335 18.67 12.26 10.60
C ASN A 335 18.42 12.19 9.08
N ARG A 336 18.89 11.14 8.41
CA ARG A 336 18.77 10.95 6.95
C ARG A 336 17.36 10.52 6.59
N THR A 337 17.04 10.62 5.30
CA THR A 337 15.87 9.96 4.74
C THR A 337 16.23 8.52 4.39
N PHE A 338 15.48 7.56 4.94
CA PHE A 338 15.57 6.15 4.56
C PHE A 338 14.40 5.78 3.66
N MET A 339 14.64 4.98 2.63
CA MET A 339 13.60 4.35 1.83
C MET A 339 13.83 2.85 1.76
N LEU A 340 12.80 2.05 2.00
CA LEU A 340 12.75 0.65 1.59
C LEU A 340 11.66 0.48 0.52
N LYS A 341 12.06 0.03 -0.66
CA LYS A 341 11.18 -0.17 -1.81
C LYS A 341 11.22 -1.62 -2.29
N HIS A 342 10.07 -2.24 -2.54
CA HIS A 342 9.95 -3.65 -2.95
C HIS A 342 10.70 -4.59 -1.97
N GLY A 343 10.44 -4.45 -0.67
CA GLY A 343 11.22 -5.09 0.38
C GLY A 343 10.41 -6.02 1.29
N ASP A 344 11.12 -6.89 2.00
CA ASP A 344 10.55 -7.70 3.08
C ASP A 344 11.33 -7.41 4.37
N ILE A 345 10.63 -7.21 5.49
CA ILE A 345 11.29 -7.00 6.79
C ILE A 345 10.68 -7.84 7.91
N GLY A 346 11.47 -8.10 8.95
CA GLY A 346 10.98 -8.65 10.21
C GLY A 346 10.91 -10.17 10.28
N GLY A 347 11.57 -10.91 9.37
CA GLY A 347 11.79 -12.35 9.55
C GLY A 347 10.54 -13.21 9.48
N LEU A 348 9.81 -13.09 8.37
CA LEU A 348 8.57 -13.82 8.10
C LEU A 348 8.78 -15.35 7.98
N SER A 349 10.04 -15.80 7.85
CA SER A 349 10.39 -17.22 7.70
C SER A 349 11.09 -17.87 8.90
N SER A 350 11.59 -17.10 9.87
CA SER A 350 12.59 -17.61 10.84
C SER A 350 12.04 -18.12 12.17
N GLY A 351 10.72 -18.21 12.35
CA GLY A 351 10.14 -18.84 13.55
C GLY A 351 10.58 -18.18 14.85
N ASP A 352 10.49 -16.85 14.91
CA ASP A 352 10.54 -16.04 16.13
C ASP A 352 11.87 -15.99 16.92
N LYS A 353 12.99 -16.43 16.33
CA LYS A 353 14.32 -16.37 17.00
C LYS A 353 14.82 -14.95 17.32
N ASN A 354 14.20 -13.93 16.71
CA ASN A 354 14.48 -12.51 16.91
C ASN A 354 13.23 -11.74 17.36
N ALA A 355 12.32 -12.40 18.09
CA ALA A 355 11.15 -11.74 18.66
C ALA A 355 11.56 -10.48 19.43
N GLY A 356 10.97 -9.33 19.08
CA GLY A 356 11.29 -8.02 19.67
C GLY A 356 12.38 -7.20 18.96
N GLU A 357 13.31 -7.83 18.23
CA GLU A 357 14.36 -7.14 17.45
C GLU A 357 14.09 -7.17 15.94
N SER A 358 12.94 -7.69 15.54
CA SER A 358 12.51 -7.80 14.14
C SER A 358 11.47 -6.74 13.80
N GLY A 359 11.60 -6.12 12.62
CA GLY A 359 10.69 -5.08 12.12
C GLY A 359 11.42 -3.81 11.69
N LEU A 360 10.74 -2.67 11.77
CA LEU A 360 11.33 -1.35 11.51
C LEU A 360 11.31 -0.52 12.78
N PHE A 361 12.48 0.00 13.18
CA PHE A 361 12.63 0.84 14.35
C PHE A 361 13.17 2.22 13.94
N ALA A 362 12.29 3.20 13.84
CA ALA A 362 12.67 4.56 13.51
C ALA A 362 12.95 5.36 14.79
N SER A 363 14.14 5.17 15.35
CA SER A 363 14.57 5.74 16.63
C SER A 363 15.18 7.15 16.52
N GLY A 364 15.69 7.52 15.34
CA GLY A 364 16.29 8.82 15.07
C GLY A 364 15.28 9.90 14.62
N PRO A 365 15.72 11.16 14.46
CA PRO A 365 14.86 12.28 14.05
C PRO A 365 14.66 12.37 12.52
N GLY A 366 15.13 11.39 11.76
CA GLY A 366 15.08 11.40 10.30
C GLY A 366 13.70 11.13 9.71
N LYS A 367 13.73 10.66 8.47
CA LYS A 367 12.54 10.34 7.68
C LYS A 367 12.60 8.91 7.19
N THR A 368 11.44 8.26 7.03
CA THR A 368 11.35 6.93 6.44
C THR A 368 10.22 6.83 5.41
N HIS A 369 10.53 6.25 4.25
CA HIS A 369 9.58 5.88 3.21
C HIS A 369 9.53 4.36 3.06
N ILE A 370 8.34 3.77 3.15
CA ILE A 370 8.08 2.36 2.90
C ILE A 370 7.20 2.23 1.66
N VAL A 371 7.67 1.53 0.64
CA VAL A 371 7.01 1.46 -0.67
C VAL A 371 6.95 0.01 -1.15
N ASP A 372 5.75 -0.57 -1.20
CA ASP A 372 5.55 -1.98 -1.56
C ASP A 372 6.35 -2.94 -0.65
N VAL A 373 5.95 -3.01 0.63
CA VAL A 373 6.68 -3.77 1.64
C VAL A 373 5.74 -4.60 2.49
N ILE A 374 6.12 -5.87 2.68
CA ILE A 374 5.61 -6.70 3.76
C ILE A 374 6.55 -6.69 4.95
N GLY A 375 5.99 -6.60 6.15
CA GLY A 375 6.73 -6.86 7.37
C GLY A 375 5.86 -7.00 8.60
N ARG A 376 6.42 -6.63 9.76
CA ARG A 376 5.75 -6.56 11.05
C ARG A 376 6.51 -5.60 11.97
N ASN A 377 5.91 -5.24 13.10
CA ASN A 377 6.53 -4.43 14.16
C ASN A 377 7.16 -3.12 13.66
N TYR A 378 6.32 -2.22 13.16
CA TYR A 378 6.78 -0.88 12.80
C TYR A 378 6.72 0.03 14.04
N HIS A 379 7.85 0.59 14.46
CA HIS A 379 7.95 1.48 15.62
C HIS A 379 8.48 2.85 15.19
N ILE A 380 7.62 3.86 15.22
CA ILE A 380 7.95 5.22 14.80
C ILE A 380 8.18 6.10 16.03
N GLY A 381 9.41 6.55 16.24
CA GLY A 381 9.80 7.38 17.37
C GLY A 381 9.24 8.81 17.30
N PRO A 382 9.22 9.54 18.43
CA PRO A 382 8.51 10.82 18.56
C PRO A 382 9.05 11.96 17.69
N GLN A 383 10.31 11.88 17.25
CA GLN A 383 10.93 12.89 16.39
C GLN A 383 10.99 12.45 14.92
N HIS A 384 10.40 11.30 14.58
CA HIS A 384 10.49 10.73 13.25
C HIS A 384 9.28 11.09 12.38
N THR A 385 9.50 11.23 11.08
CA THR A 385 8.41 11.33 10.10
C THR A 385 8.42 10.14 9.16
N PHE A 386 7.25 9.53 8.98
CA PHE A 386 7.10 8.26 8.27
C PHE A 386 6.03 8.38 7.18
N TRP A 387 6.34 7.89 5.98
CA TRP A 387 5.39 7.72 4.89
C TRP A 387 5.39 6.28 4.40
N ALA A 388 4.22 5.73 4.15
CA ALA A 388 4.10 4.43 3.50
C ALA A 388 3.08 4.40 2.36
N ARG A 389 3.37 3.59 1.34
CA ARG A 389 2.51 3.32 0.17
C ARG A 389 2.56 1.84 -0.13
N GLN A 390 1.40 1.18 -0.09
CA GLN A 390 1.33 -0.28 0.02
C GLN A 390 2.18 -0.71 1.23
N LEU A 391 1.53 -0.74 2.38
CA LEU A 391 2.07 -1.35 3.58
C LEU A 391 1.30 -2.63 3.84
N ASN A 392 2.01 -3.73 3.95
CA ASN A 392 1.48 -4.97 4.47
C ASN A 392 2.17 -5.30 5.78
N ALA A 393 1.38 -5.42 6.85
CA ALA A 393 1.87 -5.90 8.13
C ALA A 393 1.09 -7.13 8.58
N GLU A 394 1.79 -8.18 8.99
CA GLU A 394 1.19 -9.48 9.31
C GLU A 394 1.64 -10.03 10.65
N PHE A 395 0.66 -10.52 11.42
CA PHE A 395 0.82 -11.43 12.56
C PHE A 395 1.58 -10.89 13.77
N GLY A 396 1.49 -11.65 14.87
CA GLY A 396 2.20 -11.38 16.12
C GLY A 396 1.24 -11.01 17.27
N ALA A 397 1.77 -11.01 18.49
CA ALA A 397 1.05 -10.52 19.67
C ALA A 397 1.13 -8.99 19.82
N GLU A 398 2.16 -8.38 19.26
CA GLU A 398 2.41 -6.95 19.34
C GLU A 398 1.60 -6.16 18.29
N PRO A 399 1.38 -4.85 18.50
CA PRO A 399 0.79 -4.01 17.48
C PRO A 399 1.57 -4.06 16.16
N LEU A 400 0.87 -4.24 15.04
CA LEU A 400 1.51 -4.22 13.71
C LEU A 400 2.24 -2.89 13.46
N PHE A 401 1.69 -1.78 13.97
CA PHE A 401 2.27 -0.45 13.88
C PHE A 401 2.12 0.32 15.19
N THR A 402 3.22 0.86 15.71
CA THR A 402 3.29 1.73 16.88
C THR A 402 3.81 3.11 16.49
N ASN A 403 3.02 4.15 16.73
CA ASN A 403 3.35 5.53 16.36
C ASN A 403 3.52 6.44 17.59
N SER A 404 4.68 7.07 17.70
CA SER A 404 4.92 8.21 18.59
C SER A 404 5.22 9.50 17.81
N GLY A 405 5.53 9.41 16.51
CA GLY A 405 5.92 10.53 15.65
C GLY A 405 4.81 11.00 14.70
N THR A 406 5.19 11.37 13.47
CA THR A 406 4.23 11.75 12.42
C THR A 406 4.22 10.68 11.33
N SER A 407 3.06 10.05 11.10
CA SER A 407 2.93 8.93 10.15
C SER A 407 1.80 9.15 9.14
N TRP A 408 2.07 8.95 7.85
CA TRP A 408 1.08 9.01 6.79
C TRP A 408 1.15 7.74 5.94
N ILE A 409 0.03 7.08 5.69
CA ILE A 409 -0.02 5.77 5.01
C ILE A 409 -1.12 5.76 3.94
N LEU A 410 -0.78 5.36 2.72
CA LEU A 410 -1.72 5.07 1.63
C LEU A 410 -1.72 3.57 1.33
N GLY A 411 -2.86 2.91 1.53
CA GLY A 411 -3.00 1.47 1.36
C GLY A 411 -2.27 0.68 2.45
N PHE A 412 -3.02 0.24 3.47
CA PHE A 412 -2.49 -0.56 4.56
C PHE A 412 -3.28 -1.85 4.73
N LYS A 413 -2.71 -2.98 4.34
CA LYS A 413 -3.24 -4.29 4.68
C LYS A 413 -2.70 -4.72 6.05
N MET A 414 -3.61 -4.87 7.01
CA MET A 414 -3.34 -5.23 8.40
C MET A 414 -3.87 -6.64 8.64
N GLU A 415 -3.00 -7.65 8.70
CA GLU A 415 -3.40 -9.04 8.90
C GLU A 415 -3.11 -9.54 10.31
N THR A 416 -4.16 -10.04 10.96
CA THR A 416 -4.10 -10.49 12.35
C THR A 416 -3.88 -11.98 12.46
N SER A 417 -3.20 -12.41 13.52
CA SER A 417 -3.24 -13.80 13.96
C SER A 417 -4.61 -14.15 14.55
N SER A 418 -5.09 -15.38 14.39
CA SER A 418 -6.30 -15.83 15.11
C SER A 418 -6.07 -15.86 16.62
N ALA A 419 -7.07 -15.45 17.41
CA ALA A 419 -7.00 -15.60 18.86
C ALA A 419 -6.94 -17.10 19.24
N GLY A 420 -6.26 -17.40 20.35
CA GLY A 420 -5.98 -18.75 20.81
C GLY A 420 -4.77 -19.43 20.14
N GLY A 421 -4.07 -18.74 19.22
CA GLY A 421 -2.77 -19.18 18.72
C GLY A 421 -1.68 -19.04 19.79
N LYS A 422 -0.64 -19.89 19.71
CA LYS A 422 0.49 -19.88 20.65
C LYS A 422 1.20 -18.52 20.71
N ASP A 423 1.40 -17.90 19.54
CA ASP A 423 2.21 -16.69 19.40
C ASP A 423 1.36 -15.40 19.47
N ALA A 424 0.03 -15.52 19.54
CA ALA A 424 -0.90 -14.41 19.69
C ALA A 424 -2.18 -14.86 20.43
N PRO A 425 -2.13 -15.15 21.74
CA PRO A 425 -3.25 -15.72 22.49
C PRO A 425 -4.52 -14.87 22.43
N LEU A 426 -4.35 -13.55 22.33
CA LEU A 426 -5.43 -12.56 22.24
C LEU A 426 -5.68 -12.02 20.83
N SER A 427 -4.97 -12.54 19.81
CA SER A 427 -4.81 -11.94 18.47
C SER A 427 -3.86 -10.73 18.46
N THR A 428 -3.80 -10.04 17.32
CA THR A 428 -2.87 -8.96 17.00
C THR A 428 -3.59 -7.61 17.05
N PRO A 429 -3.13 -6.62 17.82
CA PRO A 429 -3.58 -5.24 17.66
C PRO A 429 -3.10 -4.67 16.31
N SER A 430 -3.91 -3.91 15.59
CA SER A 430 -3.47 -3.35 14.30
C SER A 430 -2.61 -2.10 14.49
N LEU A 431 -3.11 -1.08 15.18
CA LEU A 431 -2.40 0.19 15.39
C LEU A 431 -2.39 0.59 16.87
N LEU A 432 -1.24 1.07 17.35
CA LEU A 432 -1.10 1.78 18.61
C LEU A 432 -0.53 3.18 18.35
N ASN A 433 -1.31 4.22 18.59
CA ASN A 433 -0.82 5.59 18.60
C ASN A 433 -0.52 6.01 20.04
N LYS A 434 0.76 6.09 20.39
CA LYS A 434 1.23 6.44 21.73
C LYS A 434 1.14 7.92 22.02
N SER A 435 1.59 8.75 21.08
CA SER A 435 1.68 10.22 21.26
C SER A 435 1.67 11.01 19.95
N GLY A 436 1.63 10.33 18.81
CA GLY A 436 1.90 10.93 17.50
C GLY A 436 0.67 11.46 16.76
N ASN A 437 0.92 11.97 15.54
CA ASN A 437 -0.14 12.25 14.57
C ASN A 437 -0.07 11.19 13.46
N MET A 438 -1.21 10.60 13.09
CA MET A 438 -1.27 9.54 12.10
C MET A 438 -2.43 9.70 11.12
N GLU A 439 -2.18 9.53 9.83
CA GLU A 439 -3.23 9.36 8.83
C GLU A 439 -3.06 8.04 8.06
N VAL A 440 -4.15 7.31 7.89
CA VAL A 440 -4.22 6.10 7.07
C VAL A 440 -5.36 6.27 6.06
N PHE A 441 -4.99 6.25 4.80
CA PHE A 441 -5.86 6.35 3.65
C PHE A 441 -6.02 4.95 3.04
N GLY A 442 -7.15 4.30 3.32
CA GLY A 442 -7.49 3.03 2.69
C GLY A 442 -6.83 1.80 3.34
N GLY A 443 -7.18 1.56 4.59
CA GLY A 443 -6.83 0.35 5.31
C GLY A 443 -7.71 -0.85 4.95
N LEU A 444 -7.14 -2.04 4.98
CA LEU A 444 -7.85 -3.31 4.96
C LEU A 444 -7.53 -4.07 6.25
N LEU A 445 -8.46 -4.03 7.20
CA LEU A 445 -8.40 -4.82 8.43
C LEU A 445 -8.77 -6.27 8.10
N TYR A 446 -7.78 -7.14 7.95
CA TYR A 446 -7.98 -8.54 7.60
C TYR A 446 -7.81 -9.43 8.83
N THR A 447 -8.90 -10.04 9.29
CA THR A 447 -8.84 -10.94 10.45
C THR A 447 -8.85 -12.41 10.03
N LEU A 448 -7.90 -13.18 10.58
CA LEU A 448 -7.86 -14.62 10.42
C LEU A 448 -8.77 -15.35 11.41
N GLY A 449 -9.34 -16.46 10.97
CA GLY A 449 -10.04 -17.40 11.83
C GLY A 449 -11.23 -18.05 11.12
N ASN A 450 -11.88 -18.98 11.82
CA ASN A 450 -13.04 -19.71 11.32
C ASN A 450 -14.35 -19.34 12.02
N GLY A 451 -14.29 -18.63 13.14
CA GLY A 451 -15.48 -18.18 13.86
C GLY A 451 -15.17 -17.35 15.11
N PRO A 452 -16.21 -17.01 15.91
CA PRO A 452 -16.11 -16.05 17.02
C PRO A 452 -15.08 -16.37 18.10
N ALA A 453 -14.83 -17.65 18.38
CA ALA A 453 -13.83 -18.04 19.36
C ALA A 453 -12.39 -17.61 18.99
N GLN A 454 -12.15 -17.37 17.70
CA GLN A 454 -10.86 -16.94 17.14
C GLN A 454 -10.83 -15.46 16.77
N ALA A 455 -11.92 -14.72 17.03
CA ALA A 455 -11.96 -13.29 16.83
C ALA A 455 -10.96 -12.57 17.75
N PRO A 456 -10.39 -11.42 17.34
CA PRO A 456 -9.51 -10.64 18.18
C PRO A 456 -10.15 -10.25 19.51
N LYS A 457 -9.40 -10.42 20.60
CA LYS A 457 -9.78 -9.99 21.96
C LYS A 457 -9.09 -8.69 22.39
N VAL A 458 -8.38 -8.08 21.44
CA VAL A 458 -7.67 -6.81 21.55
C VAL A 458 -8.33 -5.78 20.64
N PRO A 459 -8.15 -4.47 20.90
CA PRO A 459 -8.62 -3.43 19.98
C PRO A 459 -7.94 -3.52 18.61
N ALA A 460 -8.67 -3.14 17.55
CA ALA A 460 -8.04 -2.90 16.24
C ALA A 460 -7.09 -1.70 16.32
N PHE A 461 -7.59 -0.59 16.87
CA PHE A 461 -6.86 0.65 17.02
C PHE A 461 -6.84 1.11 18.48
N THR A 462 -5.70 1.58 18.93
CA THR A 462 -5.54 2.18 20.27
C THR A 462 -4.92 3.56 20.14
N VAL A 463 -5.48 4.53 20.87
CA VAL A 463 -4.93 5.87 21.02
C VAL A 463 -4.69 6.12 22.50
N GLU A 464 -3.42 6.10 22.91
CA GLU A 464 -3.01 6.51 24.25
C GLU A 464 -3.02 8.04 24.35
N GLN A 465 -2.36 8.69 23.40
CA GLN A 465 -2.33 10.14 23.21
C GLN A 465 -2.13 10.47 21.73
N GLY A 466 -2.27 11.75 21.38
CA GLY A 466 -2.12 12.24 20.01
C GLY A 466 -3.38 12.02 19.17
N ARG A 467 -3.23 12.06 17.84
CA ARG A 467 -4.35 12.13 16.90
C ARG A 467 -4.20 11.12 15.78
N ILE A 468 -5.30 10.45 15.43
CA ILE A 468 -5.34 9.56 14.27
C ILE A 468 -6.51 9.91 13.36
N ALA A 469 -6.32 9.70 12.06
CA ALA A 469 -7.32 9.73 11.02
C ALA A 469 -7.20 8.46 10.15
N VAL A 470 -8.11 7.50 10.28
CA VAL A 470 -7.98 6.20 9.59
C VAL A 470 -9.23 5.91 8.79
N SER A 471 -9.12 5.76 7.46
CA SER A 471 -10.17 5.18 6.62
C SER A 471 -9.89 3.72 6.29
N TYR A 472 -10.88 2.83 6.45
CA TYR A 472 -10.67 1.40 6.23
C TYR A 472 -11.93 0.60 5.85
N ARG A 473 -11.69 -0.63 5.37
CA ARG A 473 -12.67 -1.72 5.22
C ARG A 473 -12.23 -2.93 6.03
N THR A 474 -13.19 -3.72 6.50
CA THR A 474 -12.92 -5.01 7.14
C THR A 474 -12.98 -6.14 6.12
N ASN A 475 -12.10 -7.11 6.27
CA ASN A 475 -11.99 -8.30 5.46
C ASN A 475 -11.83 -9.54 6.34
N GLY A 476 -12.25 -10.71 5.86
CA GLY A 476 -12.25 -11.97 6.62
C GLY A 476 -13.67 -12.52 6.79
N LYS A 477 -13.86 -13.43 7.75
CA LYS A 477 -15.19 -13.94 8.08
C LYS A 477 -15.87 -12.95 9.04
N PRO A 478 -17.14 -12.56 8.83
CA PRO A 478 -17.80 -11.61 9.73
C PRO A 478 -17.73 -11.96 11.22
N GLY A 479 -17.79 -13.25 11.56
CA GLY A 479 -17.65 -13.73 12.94
C GLY A 479 -16.25 -13.61 13.53
N THR A 480 -15.22 -13.25 12.76
CA THR A 480 -13.83 -13.07 13.23
C THR A 480 -13.43 -11.61 13.30
N TYR A 481 -14.34 -10.67 13.04
CA TYR A 481 -14.02 -9.25 13.06
C TYR A 481 -13.73 -8.76 14.49
N TYR A 482 -12.96 -7.69 14.60
CA TYR A 482 -12.72 -7.00 15.86
C TYR A 482 -14.03 -6.54 16.48
N SER A 483 -14.27 -6.91 17.75
CA SER A 483 -15.39 -6.40 18.53
C SER A 483 -15.10 -5.02 19.14
N ILE A 484 -13.83 -4.74 19.45
CA ILE A 484 -13.32 -3.45 19.90
C ILE A 484 -12.58 -2.80 18.73
N LEU A 485 -13.13 -1.71 18.19
CA LEU A 485 -12.54 -1.04 17.04
C LEU A 485 -11.53 0.03 17.45
N LEU A 486 -11.90 0.88 18.39
CA LEU A 486 -11.02 1.89 18.97
C LEU A 486 -11.02 1.76 20.49
N ARG A 487 -9.84 1.85 21.09
CA ARG A 487 -9.63 2.08 22.53
C ARG A 487 -8.93 3.42 22.75
N GLU A 488 -9.53 4.29 23.56
CA GLU A 488 -8.88 5.49 24.09
C GLU A 488 -8.28 5.16 25.46
N GLY A 489 -6.95 5.14 25.57
CA GLY A 489 -6.22 4.63 26.74
C GLY A 489 -5.05 3.74 26.33
N THR A 490 -4.57 2.91 27.24
CA THR A 490 -3.51 1.94 26.94
C THR A 490 -4.06 0.74 26.16
N LEU A 491 -3.18 -0.14 25.68
CA LEU A 491 -3.61 -1.40 25.06
C LEU A 491 -4.48 -2.23 26.01
N GLU A 492 -4.17 -2.23 27.30
CA GLU A 492 -4.81 -3.06 28.33
C GLU A 492 -6.10 -2.44 28.87
N ALA A 493 -6.15 -1.11 28.99
CA ALA A 493 -7.24 -0.41 29.65
C ALA A 493 -7.57 0.93 28.98
N GLY A 494 -8.87 1.19 28.81
CA GLY A 494 -9.34 2.42 28.20
C GLY A 494 -10.84 2.43 27.98
N LYS A 495 -11.31 3.48 27.30
CA LYS A 495 -12.70 3.61 26.85
C LYS A 495 -12.83 3.02 25.45
N ASP A 496 -13.72 2.04 25.33
CA ASP A 496 -13.90 1.29 24.09
C ASP A 496 -15.04 1.83 23.22
N LEU A 497 -14.73 1.96 21.93
CA LEU A 497 -15.69 2.03 20.85
C LEU A 497 -15.82 0.66 20.20
N THR A 498 -16.98 0.06 20.37
CA THR A 498 -17.30 -1.29 19.91
C THR A 498 -17.92 -1.28 18.52
N ALA A 499 -17.74 -2.37 17.78
CA ALA A 499 -18.12 -2.48 16.37
C ALA A 499 -19.63 -2.34 16.10
N ASP A 500 -20.48 -2.72 17.06
CA ASP A 500 -21.94 -2.59 16.98
C ASP A 500 -22.42 -1.13 16.91
N LYS A 501 -21.58 -0.18 17.32
CA LYS A 501 -21.85 1.27 17.21
C LYS A 501 -21.61 1.81 15.80
N ILE A 502 -21.02 1.02 14.90
CA ILE A 502 -20.72 1.40 13.53
C ILE A 502 -21.73 0.76 12.58
N LYS A 503 -22.72 1.56 12.15
CA LYS A 503 -23.88 1.08 11.40
C LYS A 503 -23.66 0.92 9.90
N THR A 504 -22.59 1.48 9.33
CA THR A 504 -22.24 1.31 7.92
C THR A 504 -20.73 1.03 7.75
N PRO A 505 -20.32 0.24 6.75
CA PRO A 505 -18.91 0.05 6.44
C PRO A 505 -18.26 1.37 6.03
N GLY A 506 -17.01 1.58 6.43
CA GLY A 506 -16.26 2.80 6.12
C GLY A 506 -16.26 3.74 7.29
N VAL A 507 -15.13 3.78 7.97
CA VAL A 507 -14.95 4.61 9.15
C VAL A 507 -13.76 5.49 8.88
N ALA A 508 -13.94 6.81 8.90
CA ALA A 508 -12.84 7.71 9.24
C ALA A 508 -12.90 7.92 10.76
N LEU A 509 -11.99 7.26 11.46
CA LEU A 509 -11.78 7.40 12.90
C LEU A 509 -10.90 8.62 13.12
N LEU A 510 -11.48 9.69 13.66
CA LEU A 510 -10.83 11.00 13.75
C LEU A 510 -10.77 11.36 15.24
N THR A 511 -9.67 10.99 15.90
CA THR A 511 -9.42 11.40 17.28
C THR A 511 -8.67 12.73 17.24
N ASN A 512 -9.26 13.76 17.87
CA ASN A 512 -8.60 15.06 18.09
C ASN A 512 -7.96 15.11 19.46
#